data_AF-A0A7S1Z8P1-F1
#
_entry.id   AF-A0A7S1Z8P1-F1
#
_cell.length_a   1.000
_cell.length_b   1.000
_cell.length_c   1.000
_cell.angle_alpha   90.00
_cell.angle_beta   90.00
_cell.angle_gamma   90.00
#
_symmetry.space_group_name_H-M   'P 1'
#
loop_
_entity.id
_entity.type
_entity.pdbx_description
1 polymer ?
#
loop_
_entity_poly.entity_id
_entity_poly.type
_entity_poly.pdbx_seq_one_letter_code
_entity_poly.pdbx_strand_id
1 'polypeptide(L)'
;IIVAMNPFYWIDGLYSEEKRRQYSRTLVWNTIDREKTPKKNNLNESLVQATSSHDPHVYETSAYAYHDLLTNHQNQSILVSGESGAGKTETVKIVLKHLTAIHLSIRPRQETGPEQPCEVVSKILKVDPLFEAFGNAVTVYNNNSSRF
;
A
#
# COMPACT_ATOMS: atom_id res chain seq x y z
N ILE A 1 3.92 3.43 -13.01
CA ILE A 1 2.92 4.52 -12.85
C ILE A 1 1.56 3.87 -12.89
N ILE A 2 0.66 4.19 -11.96
CA ILE A 2 -0.72 3.69 -11.95
C ILE A 2 -1.69 4.86 -12.10
N VAL A 3 -2.78 4.64 -12.83
CA VAL A 3 -3.89 5.59 -12.94
C VAL A 3 -5.05 5.05 -12.12
N ALA A 4 -5.47 5.78 -11.10
CA ALA A 4 -6.65 5.48 -10.31
C ALA A 4 -7.73 6.51 -10.59
N MET A 5 -8.95 6.04 -10.90
CA MET A 5 -10.12 6.90 -11.02
C MET A 5 -10.98 6.77 -9.76
N ASN A 6 -11.47 7.90 -9.25
CA ASN A 6 -12.35 7.90 -8.09
C ASN A 6 -13.74 7.36 -8.49
N PRO A 7 -14.18 6.22 -7.94
CA PRO A 7 -15.50 5.67 -8.24
C PRO A 7 -16.65 6.43 -7.55
N PHE A 8 -16.36 7.25 -6.54
CA PHE A 8 -17.35 7.90 -5.65
C PHE A 8 -18.24 6.94 -4.84
N TYR A 9 -17.98 5.63 -4.87
CA TYR A 9 -18.62 4.62 -4.03
C TYR A 9 -17.64 3.49 -3.69
N TRP A 10 -17.99 2.68 -2.69
CA TRP A 10 -17.19 1.52 -2.31
C TRP A 10 -17.40 0.38 -3.31
N ILE A 11 -16.30 -0.11 -3.88
CA ILE A 11 -16.31 -1.30 -4.72
C ILE A 11 -16.00 -2.49 -3.81
N ASP A 12 -16.98 -3.38 -3.65
CA ASP A 12 -16.86 -4.55 -2.80
C ASP A 12 -15.70 -5.44 -3.25
N GLY A 13 -14.92 -5.91 -2.27
CA GLY A 13 -13.77 -6.77 -2.51
C GLY A 13 -12.53 -6.08 -3.08
N LEU A 14 -12.60 -4.82 -3.53
CA LEU A 14 -11.45 -4.13 -4.15
C LEU A 14 -10.30 -3.93 -3.16
N TYR A 15 -10.61 -3.50 -1.93
CA TYR A 15 -9.64 -3.24 -0.87
C TYR A 15 -9.68 -4.29 0.26
N SER A 16 -10.16 -5.50 -0.06
CA SER A 16 -10.28 -6.59 0.91
C SER A 16 -8.92 -7.01 1.48
N GLU A 17 -8.96 -7.64 2.65
CA GLU A 17 -7.74 -8.18 3.27
C GLU A 17 -7.13 -9.30 2.43
N GLU A 18 -7.96 -10.14 1.81
CA GLU A 18 -7.51 -11.19 0.90
C GLU A 18 -6.73 -10.62 -0.28
N LYS A 19 -7.29 -9.61 -0.96
CA LYS A 19 -6.62 -8.96 -2.09
C LYS A 19 -5.31 -8.33 -1.63
N ARG A 20 -5.32 -7.62 -0.52
CA ARG A 20 -4.10 -7.04 0.09
C ARG A 20 -3.01 -8.09 0.34
N ARG A 21 -3.37 -9.23 0.95
CA ARG A 21 -2.44 -10.33 1.21
C ARG A 21 -1.91 -10.96 -0.08
N GLN A 22 -2.75 -11.08 -1.11
CA GLN A 22 -2.36 -11.61 -2.41
C GLN A 22 -1.26 -10.76 -3.05
N TYR A 23 -1.42 -9.43 -3.08
CA TYR A 23 -0.41 -8.51 -3.63
C TYR A 23 0.88 -8.54 -2.79
N SER A 24 0.78 -8.49 -1.46
CA SER A 24 1.98 -8.55 -0.60
C SER A 24 2.75 -9.87 -0.79
N ARG A 25 2.05 -10.99 -0.86
CA ARG A 25 2.69 -12.31 -1.01
C ARG A 25 3.38 -12.44 -2.36
N THR A 26 2.72 -12.03 -3.43
CA THR A 26 3.23 -12.25 -4.78
C THR A 26 4.34 -11.28 -5.14
N LEU A 27 4.16 -9.99 -4.84
CA LEU A 27 5.07 -8.95 -5.32
C LEU A 27 6.24 -8.68 -4.38
N VAL A 28 6.05 -8.88 -3.07
CA VAL A 28 7.11 -8.69 -2.08
C VAL A 28 7.80 -10.02 -1.78
N TRP A 29 7.07 -10.96 -1.17
CA TRP A 29 7.69 -12.14 -0.57
C TRP A 29 8.19 -13.17 -1.58
N ASN A 30 7.35 -13.57 -2.53
CA ASN A 30 7.73 -14.56 -3.54
C ASN A 30 8.89 -14.05 -4.43
N THR A 31 8.95 -12.75 -4.70
CA THR A 31 10.03 -12.13 -5.50
C THR A 31 11.35 -12.20 -4.75
N ILE A 32 11.38 -11.77 -3.48
CA ILE A 32 12.57 -11.81 -2.63
C ILE A 32 13.11 -13.24 -2.48
N ASP A 33 12.22 -14.22 -2.29
CA ASP A 33 12.63 -15.62 -2.16
C ASP A 33 13.23 -16.18 -3.46
N ARG A 34 12.70 -15.77 -4.62
CA ARG A 34 13.26 -16.11 -5.93
C ARG A 34 14.62 -15.47 -6.15
N GLU A 35 14.81 -14.21 -5.77
CA GLU A 35 16.09 -13.50 -5.88
C GLU A 35 17.21 -14.13 -5.02
N LYS A 36 16.87 -14.70 -3.86
CA LYS A 36 17.81 -15.47 -3.04
C LYS A 36 18.28 -16.77 -3.69
N THR A 37 17.58 -17.26 -4.71
CA THR A 37 17.90 -18.52 -5.39
C THR A 37 18.70 -18.22 -6.68
N PRO A 38 19.90 -18.80 -6.90
CA PRO A 38 20.86 -18.32 -7.90
C PRO A 38 20.56 -18.78 -9.34
N LYS A 39 19.33 -18.67 -9.83
CA LYS A 39 19.02 -18.88 -11.26
C LYS A 39 18.97 -17.54 -11.97
N LYS A 40 20.00 -17.27 -12.79
CA LYS A 40 20.12 -16.13 -13.71
C LYS A 40 18.98 -16.14 -14.74
N ASN A 41 17.82 -15.64 -14.37
CA ASN A 41 16.81 -15.18 -15.31
C ASN A 41 16.75 -13.64 -15.23
N ASN A 42 16.48 -12.98 -16.35
CA ASN A 42 16.40 -11.53 -16.43
C ASN A 42 15.39 -11.01 -15.40
N LEU A 43 15.87 -10.32 -14.35
CA LEU A 43 15.07 -9.79 -13.23
C LEU A 43 13.88 -8.94 -13.72
N ASN A 44 14.11 -8.17 -14.79
CA ASN A 44 13.09 -7.32 -15.43
C ASN A 44 11.92 -8.15 -15.99
N GLU A 45 12.20 -9.35 -16.50
CA GLU A 45 11.20 -10.25 -17.10
C GLU A 45 10.34 -10.92 -16.01
N SER A 46 10.94 -11.26 -14.87
CA SER A 46 10.21 -11.86 -13.73
C SER A 46 9.25 -10.87 -13.05
N LEU A 47 9.65 -9.59 -12.93
CA LEU A 47 8.79 -8.54 -12.39
C LEU A 47 7.65 -8.19 -13.36
N VAL A 48 7.94 -8.09 -14.66
CA VAL A 48 6.93 -7.90 -15.72
C VAL A 48 5.97 -9.09 -15.80
N GLN A 49 6.44 -10.30 -15.52
CA GLN A 49 5.58 -11.49 -15.48
C GLN A 49 4.72 -11.55 -14.20
N ALA A 50 5.19 -10.98 -13.09
CA ALA A 50 4.42 -10.87 -11.85
C ALA A 50 3.35 -9.76 -11.92
N THR A 51 3.65 -8.62 -12.56
CA THR A 51 2.64 -7.57 -12.85
C THR A 51 1.57 -8.07 -13.80
N SER A 52 1.94 -8.80 -14.86
CA SER A 52 0.97 -9.34 -15.83
C SER A 52 0.07 -10.45 -15.27
N SER A 53 0.35 -10.95 -14.06
CA SER A 53 -0.47 -11.94 -13.37
C SER A 53 -1.61 -11.30 -12.53
N HIS A 54 -1.63 -9.99 -12.35
CA HIS A 54 -2.61 -9.29 -11.51
C HIS A 54 -3.24 -8.11 -12.26
N ASP A 55 -4.49 -7.78 -11.91
CA ASP A 55 -5.12 -6.57 -12.42
C ASP A 55 -4.43 -5.33 -11.85
N PRO A 56 -4.29 -4.23 -12.61
CA PRO A 56 -3.68 -3.00 -12.10
C PRO A 56 -4.31 -2.54 -10.79
N HIS A 57 -3.51 -2.36 -9.75
CA HIS A 57 -4.02 -2.02 -8.42
C HIS A 57 -3.06 -1.14 -7.62
N VAL A 58 -3.60 -0.24 -6.78
CA VAL A 58 -2.81 0.67 -5.91
C VAL A 58 -1.81 -0.10 -5.02
N TYR A 59 -2.16 -1.35 -4.70
CA TYR A 59 -1.31 -2.24 -3.91
C TYR A 59 0.00 -2.59 -4.61
N GLU A 60 0.06 -2.60 -5.94
CA GLU A 60 1.30 -2.83 -6.70
C GLU A 60 2.33 -1.74 -6.39
N THR A 61 1.95 -0.47 -6.44
CA THR A 61 2.84 0.66 -6.16
C THR A 61 3.47 0.55 -4.77
N SER A 62 2.66 0.27 -3.76
CA SER A 62 3.15 0.09 -2.39
C SER A 62 3.98 -1.18 -2.20
N ALA A 63 3.65 -2.27 -2.90
CA ALA A 63 4.42 -3.52 -2.83
C ALA A 63 5.80 -3.36 -3.46
N TYR A 64 5.88 -2.71 -4.63
CA TYR A 64 7.17 -2.40 -5.27
C TYR A 64 8.03 -1.47 -4.44
N ALA A 65 7.45 -0.39 -3.90
CA ALA A 65 8.18 0.48 -2.99
C ALA A 65 8.70 -0.28 -1.76
N TYR A 66 7.93 -1.22 -1.22
CA TYR A 66 8.39 -2.03 -0.09
C TYR A 66 9.47 -3.04 -0.49
N HIS A 67 9.30 -3.69 -1.64
CA HIS A 67 10.27 -4.62 -2.22
C HIS A 67 11.63 -3.93 -2.43
N ASP A 68 11.65 -2.81 -3.14
CA ASP A 68 12.88 -2.09 -3.49
C ASP A 68 13.58 -1.50 -2.27
N LEU A 69 12.81 -1.14 -1.23
CA LEU A 69 13.37 -0.77 0.07
C LEU A 69 14.15 -1.94 0.71
N LEU A 70 13.64 -3.17 0.59
CA LEU A 70 14.27 -4.36 1.15
C LEU A 70 15.43 -4.89 0.32
N THR A 71 15.33 -4.85 -1.00
CA THR A 71 16.32 -5.44 -1.92
C THR A 71 17.46 -4.49 -2.25
N ASN A 72 17.13 -3.23 -2.56
CA ASN A 72 18.12 -2.22 -2.97
C ASN A 72 18.62 -1.37 -1.81
N HIS A 73 17.98 -1.45 -0.63
CA HIS A 73 18.30 -0.66 0.56
C HIS A 73 18.28 0.86 0.29
N GLN A 74 17.41 1.31 -0.61
CA GLN A 74 17.23 2.73 -0.94
C GLN A 74 15.87 3.25 -0.47
N ASN A 75 15.86 4.50 -0.02
CA ASN A 75 14.63 5.18 0.37
C ASN A 75 13.69 5.31 -0.84
N GLN A 76 12.41 4.97 -0.64
CA GLN A 76 11.38 5.04 -1.66
C GLN A 76 10.40 6.17 -1.38
N SER A 77 9.79 6.73 -2.43
CA SER A 77 8.73 7.72 -2.32
C SER A 77 7.56 7.35 -3.23
N ILE A 78 6.33 7.63 -2.75
CA ILE A 78 5.10 7.44 -3.51
C ILE A 78 4.44 8.81 -3.64
N LEU A 79 4.34 9.31 -4.87
CA LEU A 79 3.65 10.55 -5.18
C LEU A 79 2.22 10.25 -5.66
N VAL A 80 1.24 10.85 -4.98
CA VAL A 80 -0.18 10.81 -5.37
C VAL A 80 -0.59 12.20 -5.83
N SER A 81 -0.88 12.36 -7.12
CA SER A 81 -1.28 13.63 -7.73
C SER A 81 -2.70 13.56 -8.29
N GLY A 82 -3.31 14.72 -8.51
CA GLY A 82 -4.66 14.85 -9.05
C GLY A 82 -5.38 16.11 -8.55
N GLU A 83 -6.49 16.46 -9.19
CA GLU A 83 -7.31 17.61 -8.81
C GLU A 83 -8.01 17.43 -7.46
N SER A 84 -8.66 18.50 -6.96
CA SER A 84 -9.49 18.39 -5.76
C SER A 84 -10.63 17.41 -5.99
N GLY A 85 -10.87 16.50 -5.05
CA GLY A 85 -11.90 15.44 -5.19
C GLY A 85 -11.45 14.19 -5.95
N ALA A 86 -10.24 14.15 -6.52
CA ALA A 86 -9.74 12.98 -7.26
C ALA A 86 -9.43 11.73 -6.40
N GLY A 87 -9.57 11.80 -5.07
CA GLY A 87 -9.32 10.66 -4.17
C GLY A 87 -7.89 10.50 -3.66
N LYS A 88 -7.09 11.58 -3.69
CA LYS A 88 -5.68 11.56 -3.22
C LYS A 88 -5.54 11.08 -1.77
N THR A 89 -6.30 11.67 -0.86
CA THR A 89 -6.26 11.33 0.58
C THR A 89 -6.64 9.87 0.82
N GLU A 90 -7.69 9.37 0.19
CA GLU A 90 -8.09 7.96 0.30
C GLU A 90 -7.03 7.01 -0.29
N THR A 91 -6.41 7.37 -1.41
CA THR A 91 -5.31 6.60 -1.99
C THR A 91 -4.12 6.50 -1.01
N VAL A 92 -3.76 7.62 -0.36
CA VAL A 92 -2.70 7.63 0.66
C VAL A 92 -3.05 6.71 1.84
N LYS A 93 -4.28 6.77 2.36
CA LYS A 93 -4.75 5.86 3.43
C LYS A 93 -4.67 4.38 3.02
N ILE A 94 -5.08 4.06 1.80
CA ILE A 94 -5.04 2.69 1.26
C ILE A 94 -3.60 2.18 1.17
N VAL A 95 -2.69 3.00 0.62
CA VAL A 95 -1.25 2.70 0.54
C VAL A 95 -0.65 2.48 1.92
N LEU A 96 -0.93 3.38 2.87
CA LEU A 96 -0.41 3.31 4.23
C LEU A 96 -0.88 2.03 4.94
N LYS A 97 -2.18 1.71 4.87
CA LYS A 97 -2.73 0.46 5.40
C LYS A 97 -2.07 -0.76 4.78
N HIS A 98 -1.78 -0.75 3.48
CA HIS A 98 -1.08 -1.87 2.86
C HIS A 98 0.36 -2.02 3.35
N LEU A 99 1.14 -0.94 3.42
CA LEU A 99 2.52 -0.96 3.93
C LEU A 99 2.59 -1.48 5.37
N THR A 100 1.66 -1.04 6.22
CA THR A 100 1.57 -1.52 7.61
C THR A 100 1.25 -3.01 7.68
N ALA A 101 0.34 -3.51 6.83
CA ALA A 101 0.00 -4.93 6.76
C ALA A 101 1.19 -5.78 6.29
N ILE A 102 1.96 -5.30 5.29
CA ILE A 102 3.19 -5.97 4.84
C ILE A 102 4.18 -6.05 6.00
N HIS A 103 4.44 -4.95 6.71
CA HIS A 103 5.39 -4.94 7.84
C HIS A 103 4.97 -5.90 8.96
N LEU A 104 3.67 -5.95 9.30
CA LEU A 104 3.15 -6.84 10.32
C LEU A 104 3.26 -8.32 9.92
N SER A 105 3.19 -8.64 8.62
CA SER A 105 3.34 -10.01 8.12
C SER A 105 4.74 -10.62 8.32
N ILE A 106 5.76 -9.79 8.56
CA ILE A 106 7.15 -10.23 8.80
C ILE A 106 7.37 -10.65 10.25
N ARG A 107 6.60 -10.10 11.19
CA ARG A 107 6.83 -10.35 12.61
C ARG A 107 6.35 -11.76 12.94
N PRO A 108 7.20 -12.63 13.52
CA PRO A 108 6.75 -13.91 14.01
C PRO A 108 5.62 -13.68 15.02
N ARG A 109 4.54 -14.43 14.87
CA ARG A 109 3.40 -14.44 15.78
C ARG A 109 3.94 -14.72 17.18
N GLN A 110 4.04 -13.70 18.03
CA GLN A 110 4.35 -13.93 19.44
C GLN A 110 3.18 -14.72 20.01
N GLU A 111 3.46 -15.93 20.51
CA GLU A 111 2.47 -16.90 21.00
C GLU A 111 1.71 -16.44 22.26
N THR A 112 1.95 -15.22 22.73
CA THR A 112 1.42 -14.69 23.99
C THR A 112 0.52 -13.49 23.75
N GLY A 113 -0.79 -13.73 23.61
CA GLY A 113 -1.84 -12.71 23.75
C GLY A 113 -2.44 -12.17 22.45
N PRO A 114 -3.60 -11.46 22.56
CA PRO A 114 -4.34 -10.98 21.40
C PRO A 114 -3.47 -10.07 20.53
N GLU A 115 -3.54 -10.31 19.22
CA GLU A 115 -2.77 -9.67 18.15
C GLU A 115 -2.81 -8.14 18.23
N GLN A 116 -1.95 -7.54 19.05
CA GLN A 116 -1.83 -6.08 19.07
C GLN A 116 -0.88 -5.67 17.94
N PRO A 117 -1.35 -4.91 16.93
CA PRO A 117 -0.44 -4.30 15.98
C PRO A 117 0.59 -3.47 16.75
N CYS A 118 1.85 -3.50 16.29
CA CYS A 118 2.94 -2.73 16.89
C CYS A 118 2.43 -1.32 17.26
N GLU A 119 2.62 -0.88 18.51
CA GLU A 119 1.98 0.33 19.04
C GLU A 119 2.18 1.53 18.10
N VAL A 120 3.39 1.67 17.55
CA VAL A 120 3.76 2.68 16.54
C VAL A 120 2.88 2.60 15.28
N VAL A 121 2.68 1.40 14.72
CA VAL A 121 1.83 1.20 13.53
C VAL A 121 0.39 1.59 13.83
N SER A 122 -0.12 1.22 15.01
CA SER A 122 -1.48 1.59 15.42
C SER A 122 -1.64 3.11 15.58
N LYS A 123 -0.61 3.80 16.11
CA LYS A 123 -0.60 5.25 16.23
C LYS A 123 -0.60 5.91 14.86
N ILE A 124 0.24 5.45 13.93
CA ILE A 124 0.29 5.96 12.56
C ILE A 124 -1.09 5.89 11.89
N LEU A 125 -1.79 4.75 11.98
CA LEU A 125 -3.12 4.61 11.38
C LEU A 125 -4.22 5.42 12.08
N LYS A 126 -4.07 5.69 13.38
CA LYS A 126 -5.02 6.48 14.19
C LYS A 126 -4.85 7.98 14.03
N VAL A 127 -3.76 8.43 13.40
CA VAL A 127 -3.48 9.85 13.22
C VAL A 127 -4.26 10.43 12.03
N ASP A 128 -4.70 9.62 11.07
CA ASP A 128 -5.47 10.10 9.91
C ASP A 128 -6.73 10.89 10.32
N PRO A 129 -7.64 10.40 11.20
CA PRO A 129 -8.80 11.17 11.63
C PRO A 129 -8.45 12.49 12.32
N LEU A 130 -7.32 12.54 13.04
CA LEU A 130 -6.86 13.76 13.69
C LEU A 130 -6.45 14.79 12.64
N PHE A 131 -5.63 14.41 11.66
CA PHE A 131 -5.23 15.33 10.58
C PHE A 131 -6.42 15.76 9.72
N GLU A 132 -7.40 14.89 9.49
CA GLU A 132 -8.60 15.29 8.77
C GLU A 132 -9.44 16.28 9.56
N ALA A 133 -9.61 16.08 10.87
CA ALA A 133 -10.38 17.00 11.72
C ALA A 133 -9.80 18.42 11.78
N PHE A 134 -8.47 18.56 11.73
CA PHE A 134 -7.79 19.86 11.80
C PHE A 134 -7.43 20.45 10.43
N GLY A 135 -7.17 19.61 9.43
CA GLY A 135 -6.56 20.01 8.16
C GLY A 135 -7.50 19.95 6.97
N ASN A 136 -8.69 19.34 7.11
CA ASN A 136 -9.66 19.27 6.03
C ASN A 136 -10.81 20.27 6.23
N ALA A 137 -11.39 20.71 5.13
CA ALA A 137 -12.55 21.58 5.11
C ALA A 137 -13.51 21.19 3.97
N VAL A 138 -14.76 21.62 4.10
CA VAL A 138 -15.75 21.53 3.03
C VAL A 138 -15.42 22.57 1.96
N THR A 139 -15.47 22.16 0.69
CA THR A 139 -15.34 23.02 -0.48
C THR A 139 -16.47 22.72 -1.46
N VAL A 140 -16.65 23.55 -2.50
CA VAL A 140 -17.68 23.34 -3.53
C VAL A 140 -17.57 21.97 -4.22
N TYR A 141 -16.34 21.44 -4.36
CA TYR A 141 -16.07 20.21 -5.13
C TYR A 141 -15.81 18.98 -4.26
N ASN A 142 -15.55 19.15 -2.96
CA ASN A 142 -15.18 18.07 -2.06
C ASN A 142 -15.53 18.43 -0.61
N ASN A 143 -16.33 17.58 0.03
CA ASN A 143 -16.78 17.74 1.42
C ASN A 143 -15.68 17.45 2.45
N ASN A 144 -14.57 16.82 2.05
CA ASN A 144 -13.42 16.53 2.90
C ASN A 144 -12.12 16.91 2.17
N SER A 145 -12.01 18.18 1.75
CA SER A 145 -10.83 18.66 1.02
C SER A 145 -9.71 18.97 1.99
N SER A 146 -8.56 18.30 1.83
CA SER A 146 -7.32 18.70 2.52
C SER A 146 -6.89 20.11 2.09
N ARG A 147 -6.49 20.93 3.06
CA ARG A 147 -6.11 22.36 2.92
C ARG A 147 -4.67 22.66 3.36
N PHE A 148 -3.87 21.62 3.56
CA PHE A 148 -2.45 21.70 3.93
C PHE A 148 -1.58 21.04 2.86
#